data_AF-A0A9E4BKC1-F1
#
_entry.id   AF-A0A9E4BKC1-F1
#
_cell.length_a   1.000
_cell.length_b   1.000
_cell.length_c   1.000
_cell.angle_alpha   90.00
_cell.angle_beta   90.00
_cell.angle_gamma   90.00
#
_symmetry.space_group_name_H-M   'P 1'
#
loop_
_entity.id
_entity.type
_entity.pdbx_description
1 polymer ?
#
loop_
_entity_poly.entity_id
_entity_poly.type
_entity_poly.pdbx_seq_one_letter_code
_entity_poly.pdbx_strand_id
1 'polypeptide(L)'
;MSFIDWDKYPANEVAPGVRIRTPYGENLMLSRVEFDAGAVVPMHSHPHEQGGMMLEGKMKFTIDGETRTVEPGEAFLIPAHVPHRAEAVDG
;
A
#
# COMPACT_ATOMS: atom_id res chain seq x y z
N MET A 1 16.15 4.31 13.53
CA MET A 1 16.45 5.29 12.46
C MET A 1 15.48 6.44 12.60
N SER A 2 15.96 7.68 12.78
CA SER A 2 15.08 8.83 13.04
C SER A 2 14.72 9.62 11.78
N PHE A 3 15.54 9.53 10.73
CA PHE A 3 15.30 10.16 9.44
C PHE A 3 15.38 9.10 8.33
N ILE A 4 14.48 9.18 7.37
CA ILE A 4 14.33 8.21 6.27
C ILE A 4 14.60 8.95 4.96
N ASP A 5 15.58 8.46 4.20
CA ASP A 5 15.78 8.81 2.80
C ASP A 5 15.19 7.67 1.97
N TRP A 6 14.01 7.89 1.38
CA TRP A 6 13.27 6.85 0.66
C TRP A 6 14.04 6.33 -0.55
N ASP A 7 14.85 7.17 -1.19
CA ASP A 7 15.57 6.79 -2.41
C ASP A 7 16.77 5.89 -2.10
N LYS A 8 17.27 5.93 -0.86
CA LYS A 8 18.34 5.05 -0.36
C LYS A 8 17.85 3.84 0.42
N TYR A 9 16.57 3.80 0.78
CA TYR A 9 16.00 2.66 1.50
C TYR A 9 15.74 1.50 0.54
N PRO A 10 16.18 0.27 0.85
CA PRO A 10 16.03 -0.87 -0.05
C PRO A 10 14.56 -1.17 -0.29
N ALA A 11 14.22 -1.39 -1.56
CA ALA A 11 12.90 -1.88 -1.95
C ALA A 11 12.90 -3.41 -1.96
N ASN A 12 11.79 -3.99 -1.49
CA ASN A 12 11.49 -5.41 -1.62
C ASN A 12 10.35 -5.58 -2.62
N GLU A 13 10.48 -6.53 -3.54
CA GLU A 13 9.37 -6.91 -4.41
C GLU A 13 8.52 -7.97 -3.68
N VAL A 14 7.28 -7.63 -3.34
CA VAL A 14 6.38 -8.47 -2.54
C VAL A 14 5.32 -9.19 -3.36
N ALA A 15 5.08 -8.70 -4.57
CA ALA A 15 4.31 -9.34 -5.62
C ALA A 15 4.88 -8.85 -6.96
N PRO A 16 4.67 -9.58 -8.08
CA PRO A 16 5.16 -9.14 -9.39
C PRO A 16 4.75 -7.71 -9.71
N GLY A 17 5.74 -6.83 -9.91
CA GLY A 17 5.51 -5.40 -10.19
C GLY A 17 5.08 -4.56 -8.99
N VAL A 18 5.16 -5.09 -7.76
CA VAL A 18 4.83 -4.37 -6.52
C VAL A 18 6.05 -4.28 -5.63
N ARG A 19 6.58 -3.07 -5.50
CA ARG A 19 7.80 -2.74 -4.76
C ARG A 19 7.44 -1.97 -3.49
N ILE A 20 7.98 -2.38 -2.35
CA ILE A 20 7.71 -1.75 -1.07
C ILE A 20 9.00 -1.39 -0.32
N ARG A 21 9.02 -0.22 0.31
CA ARG A 21 10.02 0.20 1.29
C ARG A 21 9.33 0.38 2.63
N THR A 22 9.80 -0.32 3.66
CA THR A 22 9.09 -0.41 4.96
C THR A 22 9.99 -0.09 6.17
N PRO A 23 10.48 1.14 6.37
CA PRO A 23 11.07 1.51 7.65
C PRO A 23 10.05 1.42 8.78
N TYR A 24 10.46 0.88 9.93
CA TYR A 24 9.60 0.70 11.10
C TYR A 24 10.31 1.08 12.40
N GLY A 25 9.52 1.50 13.39
CA GLY A 25 9.90 1.67 14.79
C GLY A 25 9.27 0.59 15.65
N GLU A 26 9.04 0.88 16.94
CA GLU A 26 8.43 -0.07 17.87
C GLU A 26 6.94 -0.34 17.57
N ASN A 27 6.19 0.72 17.26
CA ASN A 27 4.73 0.65 17.10
C ASN A 27 4.23 1.16 15.74
N LEU A 28 5.13 1.69 14.90
CA LEU A 28 4.77 2.32 13.63
C LEU A 28 5.63 1.76 12.51
N MET A 29 4.98 1.39 11.41
CA MET A 29 5.62 1.11 10.13
C MET A 29 5.18 2.18 9.14
N LEU A 30 6.13 2.76 8.42
CA LEU A 30 5.85 3.57 7.24
C LEU A 30 6.14 2.72 6.02
N SER A 31 5.27 2.82 5.01
CA SER A 31 5.41 2.06 3.77
C SER A 31 5.30 2.99 2.57
N ARG A 32 6.30 2.99 1.69
CA ARG A 32 6.19 3.52 0.33
C ARG A 32 6.00 2.34 -0.60
N VAL A 33 4.81 2.22 -1.18
CA VAL A 33 4.43 1.14 -2.09
C VAL A 33 4.32 1.70 -3.49
N GLU A 34 4.97 1.05 -4.46
CA GLU A 34 4.98 1.42 -5.87
C GLU A 34 4.51 0.23 -6.69
N PHE A 35 3.59 0.47 -7.62
CA PHE A 35 3.01 -0.54 -8.48
C PHE A 35 3.37 -0.23 -9.94
N ASP A 36 3.72 -1.26 -10.70
CA ASP A 36 3.70 -1.19 -12.15
C ASP A 36 2.25 -1.20 -12.67
N ALA A 37 2.06 -0.76 -13.92
CA ALA A 37 0.76 -0.76 -14.57
C ALA A 37 0.10 -2.15 -14.51
N GLY A 38 -1.11 -2.24 -13.94
CA GLY A 38 -1.85 -3.50 -13.80
C GLY A 38 -1.30 -4.48 -12.77
N ALA A 39 -0.29 -4.10 -11.97
CA ALA A 39 0.18 -4.93 -10.87
C ALA A 39 -0.90 -5.09 -9.80
N VAL A 40 -0.92 -6.26 -9.16
CA VAL A 40 -1.97 -6.66 -8.20
C VAL A 40 -1.34 -7.12 -6.90
N VAL A 41 -1.85 -6.58 -5.79
CA VAL A 41 -1.73 -7.20 -4.47
C VAL A 41 -2.98 -8.06 -4.24
N PRO A 42 -2.85 -9.39 -4.11
CA PRO A 42 -3.99 -10.28 -3.91
C PRO A 42 -4.80 -9.97 -2.65
N MET A 43 -6.01 -10.52 -2.58
CA MET A 43 -6.84 -10.42 -1.37
C MET A 43 -6.12 -11.06 -0.18
N HIS A 44 -5.97 -10.30 0.89
CA HIS A 44 -5.33 -10.74 2.13
C HIS A 44 -5.87 -9.97 3.34
N SER A 45 -5.42 -10.35 4.52
CA SER A 45 -5.74 -9.68 5.78
C SER A 45 -4.61 -9.90 6.78
N HIS A 46 -4.48 -9.03 7.77
CA HIS A 46 -3.48 -9.15 8.84
C HIS A 46 -4.00 -8.54 10.15
N PRO A 47 -3.43 -8.91 11.32
CA PRO A 47 -3.86 -8.39 12.62
C PRO A 47 -3.52 -6.91 12.84
N HIS A 48 -2.63 -6.34 12.04
CA HIS A 48 -2.25 -4.93 12.14
C HIS A 48 -3.33 -4.03 11.52
N GLU A 49 -3.63 -2.90 12.16
CA GLU A 49 -4.35 -1.81 11.51
C GLU A 49 -3.45 -1.19 10.43
N GLN A 50 -4.03 -0.81 9.30
CA GLN A 50 -3.32 -0.18 8.19
C GLN A 50 -4.03 1.09 7.75
N GLY A 51 -3.24 2.14 7.53
CA GLY A 51 -3.69 3.35 6.86
C GLY A 51 -2.80 3.66 5.67
N GLY A 52 -3.32 4.39 4.69
CA GLY A 52 -2.54 4.85 3.56
C GLY A 52 -3.20 6.01 2.83
N MET A 53 -2.40 6.66 1.99
CA MET A 53 -2.82 7.77 1.15
C MET A 53 -2.23 7.57 -0.23
N MET A 54 -3.02 7.85 -1.26
CA MET A 54 -2.54 7.83 -2.63
C MET A 54 -1.73 9.09 -2.90
N LEU A 55 -0.47 8.91 -3.30
CA LEU A 55 0.43 10.02 -3.62
C LEU A 55 0.37 10.37 -5.12
N GLU A 56 0.42 9.36 -5.98
CA GLU A 56 0.47 9.48 -7.44
C GLU A 56 -0.21 8.28 -8.10
N GLY A 57 -0.75 8.45 -9.30
CA GLY A 57 -1.46 7.40 -10.03
C GLY A 57 -2.85 7.10 -9.46
N LYS A 58 -3.41 5.93 -9.81
CA LYS A 58 -4.73 5.48 -9.36
C LYS A 58 -4.71 3.98 -9.07
N MET A 59 -5.54 3.54 -8.13
CA MET A 59 -5.75 2.12 -7.88
C MET A 59 -7.22 1.79 -7.65
N LYS A 60 -7.65 0.62 -8.13
CA LYS A 60 -8.87 -0.03 -7.65
C LYS A 60 -8.55 -0.70 -6.33
N PHE A 61 -9.13 -0.20 -5.25
CA PHE A 61 -8.96 -0.75 -3.92
C PHE A 61 -10.24 -1.37 -3.43
N THR A 62 -10.19 -2.66 -3.08
CA THR A 62 -11.28 -3.35 -2.37
C THR A 62 -10.93 -3.45 -0.89
N ILE A 63 -11.81 -2.96 -0.01
CA ILE A 63 -11.74 -3.09 1.45
C ILE A 63 -13.11 -3.56 1.93
N ASP A 64 -13.16 -4.68 2.66
CA ASP A 64 -14.40 -5.26 3.19
C ASP A 64 -15.52 -5.46 2.13
N GLY A 65 -15.12 -5.89 0.93
CA GLY A 65 -16.03 -6.12 -0.19
C GLY A 65 -16.46 -4.86 -0.95
N GLU A 66 -16.23 -3.66 -0.41
CA GLU A 66 -16.44 -2.41 -1.14
C GLU A 66 -15.24 -2.09 -2.01
N THR A 67 -15.46 -1.79 -3.30
CA THR A 67 -14.40 -1.39 -4.23
C THR A 67 -14.57 0.06 -4.67
N ARG A 68 -13.50 0.84 -4.55
CA ARG A 68 -13.42 2.22 -5.05
C ARG A 68 -12.15 2.43 -5.87
N THR A 69 -12.17 3.43 -6.74
CA THR A 69 -10.92 3.96 -7.29
C THR A 69 -10.39 4.98 -6.28
N VAL A 70 -9.15 4.82 -5.85
CA VAL A 70 -8.47 5.77 -4.96
C VAL A 70 -7.54 6.63 -5.81
N GLU A 71 -7.71 7.95 -5.71
CA GLU A 71 -6.98 8.96 -6.48
C GLU A 71 -6.04 9.81 -5.60
N PRO A 72 -5.07 10.54 -6.18
CA PRO A 72 -4.10 11.31 -5.39
C PRO A 72 -4.75 12.28 -4.41
N GLY A 73 -4.29 12.25 -3.16
CA GLY A 73 -4.84 13.04 -2.06
C GLY A 73 -5.95 12.34 -1.26
N GLU A 74 -6.50 11.23 -1.76
CA GLU A 74 -7.43 10.40 -0.99
C GLU A 74 -6.68 9.45 -0.05
N ALA A 75 -7.33 9.11 1.06
CA ALA A 75 -6.79 8.24 2.10
C ALA A 75 -7.79 7.15 2.50
N PHE A 76 -7.27 6.09 3.11
CA PHE A 76 -8.05 4.95 3.60
C PHE A 76 -7.51 4.46 4.94
N LEU A 77 -8.40 3.81 5.68
CA LEU A 77 -8.10 3.08 6.92
C LEU A 77 -8.69 1.68 6.80
N ILE A 78 -7.91 0.69 7.23
CA ILE A 78 -8.23 -0.72 7.18
C ILE A 78 -8.09 -1.24 8.61
N PRO A 79 -9.23 -1.52 9.30
CA PRO A 79 -9.20 -2.14 10.60
C PRO A 79 -8.51 -3.51 10.56
N ALA A 80 -8.00 -3.95 11.72
CA ALA A 80 -7.40 -5.27 11.87
C ALA A 80 -8.31 -6.38 11.32
N HIS A 81 -7.70 -7.35 10.64
CA HIS A 81 -8.36 -8.52 10.04
C HIS A 81 -9.37 -8.23 8.91
N VAL A 82 -9.55 -6.98 8.48
CA VAL A 82 -10.42 -6.66 7.35
C VAL A 82 -9.75 -7.07 6.03
N PRO A 83 -10.38 -7.94 5.21
CA PRO A 83 -9.82 -8.34 3.92
C PRO A 83 -9.72 -7.18 2.93
N HIS A 84 -8.60 -7.10 2.23
CA HIS A 84 -8.37 -6.08 1.22
C HIS A 84 -7.45 -6.55 0.06
N ARG A 85 -7.64 -5.96 -1.14
CA ARG A 85 -6.83 -6.18 -2.36
C ARG A 85 -6.66 -4.89 -3.14
N ALA A 86 -5.49 -4.66 -3.74
CA ALA A 86 -5.24 -3.47 -4.56
C ALA A 86 -4.78 -3.85 -5.97
N GLU A 87 -5.20 -3.07 -6.95
CA GLU A 87 -4.82 -3.21 -8.36
C GLU A 87 -4.55 -1.82 -8.94
N ALA A 88 -3.36 -1.63 -9.51
CA ALA A 88 -3.01 -0.38 -10.18
C ALA A 88 -3.84 -0.21 -11.45
N VAL A 89 -4.41 0.97 -11.64
CA VAL A 89 -5.23 1.32 -12.80
C VAL A 89 -4.52 2.40 -13.57
N ASP A 90 -4.35 2.20 -14.88
CA ASP A 90 -3.81 3.20 -15.81
C ASP A 90 -2.45 3.78 -15.34
N GLY A 91 -1.42 2.94 -15.39
CA GLY A 91 -0.08 3.19 -14.82
C GLY A 91 0.58 4.51 -15.20
#